data_AF-A0A9D1C0A2-F1
#
_entry.id   AF-A0A9D1C0A2-F1
#
_cell.length_a   1.000
_cell.length_b   1.000
_cell.length_c   1.000
_cell.angle_alpha   90.00
_cell.angle_beta   90.00
_cell.angle_gamma   90.00
#
_symmetry.space_group_name_H-M   'P 1'
#
loop_
_entity.id
_entity.type
_entity.pdbx_description
1 polymer ?
#
loop_
_entity_poly.entity_id
_entity_poly.type
_entity_poly.pdbx_seq_one_letter_code
_entity_poly.pdbx_strand_id
1 'polypeptide(L)'
;MRLLLITYAVILLLGVSAMLTGIHYFANIAGFISAIGLMLVFFKDRPDEESADAIKMRRYWYAVFVTGLFFSILFGSFWNDHMGNMA
;
A
#
# COMPACT_ATOMS: atom_id res chain seq x y z
N MET A 1 3.99 -11.58 12.26
CA MET A 1 4.31 -12.01 10.87
C MET A 1 3.08 -12.44 10.08
N ARG A 2 2.27 -13.40 10.54
CA ARG A 2 1.05 -13.87 9.84
C ARG A 2 0.09 -12.75 9.44
N LEU A 3 -0.21 -11.82 10.35
CA LEU A 3 -1.07 -10.66 10.09
C LEU A 3 -0.57 -9.77 8.95
N LEU A 4 0.75 -9.56 8.84
CA LEU A 4 1.33 -8.68 7.82
C LEU A 4 1.32 -9.32 6.43
N LEU A 5 1.52 -10.64 6.36
CA LEU A 5 1.32 -11.42 5.14
C LEU A 5 -0.15 -11.38 4.68
N ILE A 6 -1.10 -11.43 5.63
CA ILE A 6 -2.52 -11.26 5.32
C ILE A 6 -2.78 -9.85 4.79
N THR A 7 -2.26 -8.80 5.44
CA THR A 7 -2.38 -7.42 4.95
C THR A 7 -1.82 -7.27 3.53
N TYR A 8 -0.66 -7.86 3.26
CA TYR A 8 -0.05 -7.84 1.94
C TYR A 8 -0.92 -8.54 0.89
N ALA A 9 -1.45 -9.73 1.21
CA ALA A 9 -2.36 -10.45 0.33
C ALA A 9 -3.66 -9.66 0.07
N VAL A 10 -4.20 -8.97 1.09
CA VAL A 10 -5.38 -8.11 0.95
C VAL A 10 -5.11 -6.95 -0.01
N ILE A 11 -3.96 -6.26 0.12
CA ILE A 11 -3.59 -5.17 -0.81
C ILE A 11 -3.47 -5.69 -2.24
N LEU A 12 -2.83 -6.84 -2.44
CA LEU A 12 -2.70 -7.45 -3.77
C LEU A 12 -4.07 -7.81 -4.34
N LEU A 13 -4.95 -8.43 -3.56
CA LEU A 13 -6.29 -8.80 -4.01
C LEU A 13 -7.12 -7.56 -4.35
N LEU A 14 -7.07 -6.50 -3.52
CA LEU A 14 -7.77 -5.24 -3.78
C LEU A 14 -7.23 -4.55 -5.03
N GLY A 15 -5.91 -4.47 -5.19
CA GLY A 15 -5.26 -3.90 -6.36
C GLY A 15 -5.62 -4.66 -7.65
N VAL A 16 -5.44 -5.98 -7.66
CA VAL A 16 -5.77 -6.82 -8.83
C VAL A 16 -7.28 -6.78 -9.13
N SER A 17 -8.14 -6.84 -8.11
CA SER A 17 -9.59 -6.73 -8.31
C SER A 17 -9.98 -5.38 -8.89
N ALA A 18 -9.34 -4.28 -8.44
CA ALA A 18 -9.54 -2.96 -9.04
C ALA A 18 -9.12 -2.95 -10.53
N MET A 19 -8.02 -3.62 -10.90
CA MET A 19 -7.59 -3.72 -12.31
C MET A 19 -8.61 -4.48 -13.17
N LEU A 20 -9.14 -5.60 -12.65
CA LEU A 20 -10.04 -6.48 -13.40
C LEU A 20 -11.48 -5.95 -13.51
N THR A 21 -11.96 -5.29 -12.45
CA THR A 21 -13.36 -4.85 -12.35
C THR A 21 -13.55 -3.37 -12.69
N GLY A 22 -12.47 -2.59 -12.73
CA GLY A 22 -12.55 -1.13 -12.84
C GLY A 22 -13.11 -0.44 -11.59
N ILE A 23 -13.39 -1.17 -10.50
CA ILE A 23 -13.93 -0.59 -9.27
C ILE A 23 -12.81 0.15 -8.53
N HIS A 24 -12.73 1.46 -8.75
CA HIS A 24 -11.66 2.32 -8.22
C HIS A 24 -11.65 2.40 -6.68
N TYR A 25 -12.78 2.15 -6.00
CA TYR A 25 -12.83 2.12 -4.54
C TYR A 25 -11.86 1.10 -3.92
N PHE A 26 -11.62 -0.04 -4.60
CA PHE A 26 -10.66 -1.03 -4.12
C PHE A 26 -9.22 -0.53 -4.19
N ALA A 27 -8.87 0.25 -5.24
CA ALA A 27 -7.57 0.90 -5.34
C ALA A 27 -7.37 1.96 -4.25
N ASN A 28 -8.40 2.73 -3.90
CA ASN A 28 -8.35 3.71 -2.82
C ASN A 28 -8.10 3.06 -1.45
N ILE A 29 -8.77 1.95 -1.16
CA ILE A 29 -8.55 1.20 0.08
C ILE A 29 -7.13 0.63 0.12
N ALA A 30 -6.65 0.06 -0.99
CA ALA A 30 -5.28 -0.44 -1.09
C ALA A 30 -4.23 0.69 -0.88
N GLY A 31 -4.45 1.85 -1.50
CA GLY A 31 -3.61 3.05 -1.32
C GLY A 31 -3.61 3.56 0.12
N PHE A 32 -4.77 3.60 0.78
CA PHE A 32 -4.88 4.01 2.18
C PHE A 32 -4.10 3.08 3.13
N ILE A 33 -4.22 1.76 2.95
CA ILE A 33 -3.44 0.79 3.75
C ILE A 33 -1.94 0.99 3.52
N SER A 34 -1.53 1.31 2.30
CA SER A 34 -0.13 1.64 1.97
C SER A 34 0.38 2.90 2.66
N ALA A 35 -0.45 3.95 2.72
CA ALA A 35 -0.13 5.19 3.42
C ALA A 35 0.04 4.97 4.94
N ILE A 36 -0.73 4.05 5.53
CA ILE A 36 -0.50 3.60 6.92
C ILE A 36 0.87 2.90 7.04
N GLY A 37 1.24 2.09 6.05
CA GLY A 37 2.58 1.49 6.00
C GLY A 37 3.71 2.51 5.93
N LEU A 38 3.55 3.58 5.16
CA LEU A 38 4.48 4.73 5.15
C LEU A 38 4.61 5.33 6.55
N MET A 39 3.48 5.62 7.22
CA MET A 39 3.49 6.20 8.57
C MET A 39 4.26 5.31 9.56
N LEU A 40 4.01 4.01 9.53
CA LEU A 40 4.66 3.06 10.44
C LEU A 40 6.15 2.88 10.18
N VAL A 41 6.61 3.09 8.94
CA VAL A 41 8.01 2.94 8.56
C VAL A 41 8.80 4.20 8.84
N PHE A 42 8.29 5.35 8.39
CA PHE A 42 9.06 6.59 8.34
C PHE A 42 8.82 7.49 9.56
N PHE A 43 7.65 7.41 10.19
CA PHE A 43 7.24 8.35 11.25
C PHE A 43 7.09 7.70 12.62
N LYS A 44 7.23 6.37 12.73
CA LYS A 44 7.25 5.69 14.03
C LYS A 44 8.61 5.90 14.70
N ASP A 45 8.59 6.45 15.93
CA ASP A 45 9.78 6.62 16.78
C ASP A 45 10.54 5.31 16.94
N ARG A 46 11.87 5.44 16.99
CA ARG A 46 12.80 4.30 16.99
C ARG A 46 13.75 4.40 18.17
N PRO A 47 13.92 3.32 18.95
CA PRO A 47 15.05 3.20 19.85
C PRO A 47 16.35 3.01 19.05
N ASP A 48 17.47 3.48 19.60
CA ASP A 48 18.78 3.36 18.95
C ASP A 48 19.22 1.90 18.77
N GLU A 49 18.78 1.01 19.66
CA GLU A 49 18.94 -0.44 19.55
C GLU A 49 17.62 -1.11 19.18
N GLU A 50 17.57 -1.69 17.98
CA GLU A 50 16.43 -2.46 17.50
C GLU A 50 16.72 -3.97 17.53
N SER A 51 15.73 -4.76 17.95
CA SER A 51 15.81 -6.22 17.82
C SER A 51 15.77 -6.66 16.35
N ALA A 52 16.35 -7.82 16.04
CA ALA A 52 16.34 -8.40 14.69
C ALA A 52 14.90 -8.56 14.13
N ASP A 53 13.92 -8.85 14.99
CA ASP A 53 12.52 -8.97 14.61
C ASP A 53 11.88 -7.63 14.23
N ALA A 54 12.24 -6.54 14.92
CA ALA A 54 11.78 -5.19 14.58
C ALA A 54 12.31 -4.75 13.20
N ILE A 55 13.59 -5.02 12.94
CA ILE A 55 14.22 -4.76 11.64
C ILE A 55 13.51 -5.55 10.53
N LYS A 56 13.23 -6.83 10.75
CA LYS A 56 12.52 -7.69 9.79
C LYS A 56 11.10 -7.19 9.52
N MET A 57 10.38 -6.75 10.55
CA MET A 57 9.05 -6.17 10.41
C MET A 57 9.06 -4.90 9.54
N ARG A 58 10.05 -4.01 9.74
CA ARG A 58 10.19 -2.80 8.93
C ARG A 58 10.40 -3.12 7.45
N ARG A 59 11.23 -4.13 7.14
CA ARG A 59 11.44 -4.56 5.74
C ARG A 59 10.15 -4.96 5.05
N TYR A 60 9.23 -5.63 5.75
CA TYR A 60 7.93 -5.95 5.18
C TYR A 60 7.05 -4.72 4.97
N TRP A 61 7.11 -3.75 5.88
CA TRP A 61 6.38 -2.51 5.68
C TRP A 61 6.93 -1.67 4.52
N TYR A 62 8.23 -1.72 4.22
CA TYR A 62 8.76 -1.15 2.97
C TYR A 62 8.12 -1.81 1.74
N ALA A 63 7.98 -3.14 1.74
CA ALA A 63 7.35 -3.85 0.62
C ALA A 63 5.87 -3.48 0.46
N VAL A 64 5.13 -3.39 1.57
CA VAL A 64 3.74 -2.91 1.60
C VAL A 64 3.64 -1.49 1.02
N PHE A 65 4.48 -0.59 1.50
CA PHE A 65 4.49 0.80 1.07
C PHE A 65 4.80 0.95 -0.43
N VAL A 66 5.88 0.32 -0.91
CA VAL A 66 6.27 0.39 -2.32
C VAL A 66 5.20 -0.21 -3.23
N THR A 67 4.58 -1.32 -2.82
CA THR A 67 3.52 -1.97 -3.59
C THR A 67 2.28 -1.08 -3.70
N GLY A 68 1.84 -0.47 -2.61
CA GLY A 68 0.68 0.41 -2.68
C GLY A 68 1.00 1.77 -3.30
N LEU A 69 2.24 2.26 -3.23
CA LEU A 69 2.69 3.41 -4.02
C LEU A 69 2.61 3.09 -5.52
N PHE A 70 3.08 1.92 -5.94
CA PHE A 70 2.98 1.44 -7.32
C PHE A 70 1.53 1.38 -7.79
N PHE A 71 0.63 0.78 -7.00
CA PHE A 71 -0.80 0.78 -7.33
C PHE A 71 -1.40 2.20 -7.36
N SER A 72 -1.02 3.07 -6.42
CA SER A 72 -1.51 4.44 -6.39
C SER A 72 -1.03 5.24 -7.60
N ILE A 73 0.17 4.99 -8.11
CA ILE A 73 0.66 5.60 -9.35
C ILE A 73 -0.09 5.01 -10.54
N LEU A 74 -0.19 3.68 -10.65
CA LEU A 74 -0.93 3.04 -11.75
C LEU A 74 -2.35 3.58 -11.82
N PHE A 75 -3.12 3.42 -10.74
CA PHE A 75 -4.52 3.83 -10.71
C PHE A 75 -4.70 5.34 -10.61
N GLY A 76 -3.80 6.08 -9.96
CA GLY A 76 -3.84 7.55 -9.90
C GLY A 76 -3.50 8.21 -11.24
N SER A 77 -2.64 7.60 -12.05
CA SER A 77 -2.34 8.05 -13.41
C SER A 77 -3.49 7.70 -14.36
N PHE A 78 -4.05 6.48 -14.29
CA PHE A 78 -5.27 6.12 -15.02
C PHE A 78 -6.50 6.94 -14.57
N TRP A 79 -6.50 7.40 -13.32
CA TRP A 79 -7.47 8.32 -12.76
C TRP A 79 -7.31 9.73 -13.32
N ASN A 80 -6.11 10.22 -13.68
CA ASN A 80 -5.99 11.52 -14.34
C ASN A 80 -6.73 11.55 -15.69
N ASP A 81 -6.76 10.43 -16.42
CA ASP A 81 -7.52 10.35 -17.68
C ASP A 81 -9.04 10.24 -17.45
N HIS A 82 -9.51 9.77 -16.28
CA HIS A 82 -10.95 9.67 -15.94
C HIS A 82 -11.49 10.88 -15.15
N MET A 83 -10.65 11.54 -14.35
CA MET A 83 -10.98 12.77 -13.61
C MET A 83 -10.69 14.03 -14.44
N GLY A 84 -9.79 13.93 -15.43
CA GLY A 84 -9.48 14.99 -16.40
C GLY A 84 -10.41 15.06 -17.61
N ASN A 85 -11.24 14.02 -17.83
CA ASN A 85 -12.37 14.02 -18.75
C ASN A 85 -13.70 13.94 -17.96
N MET A 86 -13.97 14.96 -17.14
CA MET A 86 -15.36 15.30 -16.85
C MET A 86 -16.00 15.86 -18.14
N ALA A 87 -16.37 14.96 -19.05
CA ALA A 87 -17.22 15.20 -20.21
C ALA A 87 -18.31 14.12 -20.25
#